data_AF-A0A845X9L6-F1
#
_entry.id   AF-A0A845X9L6-F1
#
_cell.length_a   1.000
_cell.length_b   1.000
_cell.length_c   1.000
_cell.angle_alpha   90.00
_cell.angle_beta   90.00
_cell.angle_gamma   90.00
#
_symmetry.space_group_name_H-M   'P 1'
#
loop_
_entity.id
_entity.type
_entity.pdbx_description
1 polymer ?
#
loop_
_entity_poly.entity_id
_entity_poly.type
_entity_poly.pdbx_seq_one_letter_code
_entity_poly.pdbx_strand_id
1 'polypeptide(L)'
;MKDDAQFHNHELESPAAGRPAQVFSPLGLPLVPSTDFKPNQMVCLDQKPVVLYAEVVQVIEERDRCWVRPRWLVVEEMVYALDDRAPDLVWPSQDFRHALDTEVLPLVGEPLTPTKAAQGRYKLQQWVRGLRQTIDDE
;
A
#
# COMPACT_ATOMS: atom_id res chain seq x y z
N MET A 1 -17.15 30.37 -50.89
CA MET A 1 -15.67 30.47 -50.89
C MET A 1 -15.24 30.10 -49.48
N LYS A 2 -14.83 28.84 -49.23
CA LYS A 2 -13.44 28.32 -49.36
C LYS A 2 -12.47 29.20 -48.54
N ASP A 3 -11.80 28.70 -47.51
CA ASP A 3 -10.80 27.63 -47.61
C ASP A 3 -10.64 26.72 -46.37
N ASP A 4 -10.25 25.48 -46.68
CA ASP A 4 -9.67 24.42 -45.83
C ASP A 4 -8.17 24.65 -45.58
N ALA A 5 -7.69 24.25 -44.39
CA ALA A 5 -6.34 23.71 -44.07
C ALA A 5 -6.31 23.49 -42.53
N GLN A 6 -6.40 22.31 -41.94
CA GLN A 6 -5.67 21.03 -42.04
C GLN A 6 -4.22 21.07 -41.48
N PHE A 7 -4.00 20.19 -40.47
CA PHE A 7 -2.76 19.68 -39.84
C PHE A 7 -2.04 20.56 -38.80
N HIS A 8 -1.49 20.07 -37.68
CA HIS A 8 -1.07 18.74 -37.24
C HIS A 8 -1.30 18.58 -35.72
N ASN A 9 -1.84 17.43 -35.29
CA ASN A 9 -1.71 16.96 -33.90
C ASN A 9 -0.26 16.50 -33.69
N HIS A 10 0.41 17.03 -32.68
CA HIS A 10 1.63 16.45 -32.14
C HIS A 10 1.24 15.81 -30.80
N GLU A 11 0.90 14.52 -30.85
CA GLU A 11 0.81 13.68 -29.66
C GLU A 11 2.20 13.63 -29.02
N LEU A 12 2.35 14.34 -27.89
CA LEU A 12 3.43 14.07 -26.95
C LEU A 12 2.99 12.87 -26.11
N GLU A 13 3.32 11.67 -26.59
CA GLU A 13 3.31 10.46 -25.76
C GLU A 13 4.16 10.73 -24.50
N SER A 14 3.50 10.84 -23.35
CA SER A 14 4.17 10.78 -22.05
C SER A 14 4.40 9.30 -21.70
N PRO A 15 5.58 8.93 -21.18
CA PRO A 15 5.90 7.54 -20.91
C PRO A 15 5.04 7.04 -19.75
N ALA A 16 4.29 5.97 -20.02
CA ALA A 16 3.52 5.23 -19.04
C ALA A 16 4.38 4.91 -17.81
N ALA A 17 3.95 5.41 -16.64
CA ALA A 17 4.36 4.85 -15.37
C ALA A 17 4.04 3.35 -15.43
N GLY A 18 5.08 2.53 -15.41
CA GLY A 18 4.99 1.10 -15.70
C GLY A 18 4.02 0.42 -14.75
N ARG A 19 2.85 0.03 -15.25
CA ARG A 19 2.09 -1.06 -14.63
C ARG A 19 3.04 -2.25 -14.49
N PRO A 20 3.08 -2.95 -13.35
CA PRO A 20 3.78 -4.22 -13.29
C PRO A 20 3.23 -5.10 -14.40
N ALA A 21 4.12 -5.71 -15.19
CA ALA A 21 3.72 -6.57 -16.29
C ALA A 21 2.75 -7.64 -15.76
N GLN A 22 1.52 -7.67 -16.28
CA GLN A 22 0.57 -8.70 -15.93
C GLN A 22 1.15 -10.04 -16.37
N VAL A 23 1.47 -10.90 -15.40
CA VAL A 23 1.93 -12.25 -15.69
C VAL A 23 0.70 -13.06 -16.05
N PHE A 24 0.74 -13.80 -17.16
CA PHE A 24 -0.37 -14.65 -17.58
C PHE A 24 0.02 -16.12 -17.38
N SER A 25 -0.94 -16.93 -16.95
CA SER A 25 -0.80 -18.38 -16.90
C SER A 25 -0.61 -18.96 -18.32
N PRO A 26 -0.15 -20.22 -18.47
CA PRO A 26 -0.06 -20.90 -19.77
C PRO A 26 -1.39 -20.98 -20.55
N LEU A 27 -2.52 -20.72 -19.88
CA LEU A 27 -3.87 -20.65 -20.46
C LEU A 27 -4.31 -19.23 -20.83
N GLY A 28 -3.43 -18.23 -20.72
CA GLY A 28 -3.73 -16.84 -21.06
C GLY A 28 -4.63 -16.12 -20.03
N LEU A 29 -4.86 -16.71 -18.86
CA LEU A 29 -5.55 -16.05 -17.75
C LEU A 29 -4.56 -15.21 -16.93
N PRO A 30 -4.92 -13.99 -16.51
CA PRO A 30 -4.05 -13.19 -15.65
C PRO A 30 -3.76 -13.96 -14.36
N LEU A 31 -2.48 -14.13 -14.04
CA LEU A 31 -2.03 -14.59 -12.73
C LEU A 31 -2.26 -13.44 -11.77
N VAL A 32 -3.40 -13.48 -11.07
CA VAL A 32 -3.57 -12.71 -9.85
C VAL A 32 -2.56 -13.29 -8.87
N PRO A 33 -1.59 -12.53 -8.33
CA PRO A 33 -0.72 -13.04 -7.30
C PRO A 33 -1.58 -13.38 -6.09
N SER A 34 -1.94 -14.66 -5.96
CA SER A 34 -2.60 -15.18 -4.77
C SER A 34 -1.59 -15.06 -3.64
N THR A 35 -1.76 -14.05 -2.80
CA THR A 35 -0.95 -13.88 -1.60
C THR A 35 -1.47 -14.85 -0.55
N ASP A 36 -0.67 -15.88 -0.20
CA ASP A 36 -0.98 -16.88 0.85
C ASP A 36 -0.75 -16.28 2.25
N PHE A 37 -1.39 -15.15 2.51
CA PHE A 37 -1.39 -14.53 3.84
C PHE A 37 -2.26 -15.34 4.80
N LYS A 38 -1.84 -15.36 6.07
CA LYS A 38 -2.57 -16.04 7.15
C LYS A 38 -2.73 -15.08 8.32
N PRO A 39 -3.81 -15.21 9.10
CA PRO A 39 -3.96 -14.46 10.34
C PRO A 39 -2.71 -14.57 11.24
N ASN A 40 -2.41 -13.49 11.96
CA ASN A 40 -1.23 -13.31 12.82
C ASN A 40 0.13 -13.20 12.09
N GLN A 41 0.15 -13.20 10.76
CA GLN A 41 1.38 -12.91 10.03
C GLN A 41 1.64 -11.41 9.96
N MET A 42 2.91 -11.03 9.99
CA MET A 42 3.33 -9.66 9.72
C MET A 42 3.48 -9.43 8.22
N VAL A 43 2.86 -8.35 7.75
CA VAL A 43 2.94 -7.85 6.38
C VAL A 43 3.36 -6.39 6.41
N CYS A 44 3.81 -5.88 5.27
CA CYS A 44 4.01 -4.46 5.10
C CYS A 44 3.49 -3.94 3.77
N LEU A 45 2.97 -2.71 3.83
CA LEU A 45 2.65 -1.89 2.67
C LEU A 45 3.82 -0.93 2.47
N ASP A 46 4.64 -1.21 1.45
CA ASP A 46 5.93 -0.54 1.18
C ASP A 46 5.76 0.52 0.09
N GLN A 47 5.49 1.75 0.49
CA GLN A 47 5.22 2.89 -0.39
C GLN A 47 6.15 4.05 -0.01
N LYS A 48 7.44 3.88 -0.32
CA LYS A 48 8.48 4.85 0.06
C LYS A 48 8.06 6.29 -0.27
N PRO A 49 8.25 7.24 0.67
CA PRO A 49 9.07 7.13 1.88
C PRO A 49 8.32 6.55 3.10
N VAL A 50 7.13 5.98 2.94
CA VAL A 50 6.31 5.46 4.04
C VAL A 50 6.19 3.93 3.96
N VAL A 51 6.44 3.25 5.07
CA VAL A 51 6.21 1.82 5.20
C VAL A 51 5.30 1.57 6.39
N LEU A 52 4.17 0.91 6.16
CA LEU A 52 3.27 0.45 7.21
C LEU A 52 3.50 -1.03 7.47
N TYR A 53 3.90 -1.38 8.69
CA TYR A 53 3.95 -2.76 9.18
C TYR A 53 2.67 -3.07 9.94
N ALA A 54 2.02 -4.18 9.57
CA ALA A 54 0.73 -4.55 10.11
C ALA A 54 0.63 -6.07 10.30
N GLU A 55 -0.19 -6.47 11.25
CA GLU A 55 -0.57 -7.87 11.45
C GLU A 55 -1.80 -8.18 10.60
N VAL A 56 -1.82 -9.32 9.93
CA VAL A 56 -3.02 -9.81 9.25
C VAL A 56 -4.03 -10.26 10.31
N VAL A 57 -5.17 -9.57 10.38
CA VAL A 57 -6.32 -9.99 11.21
C VAL A 57 -7.09 -11.08 10.47
N GLN A 58 -7.39 -10.83 9.20
CA GLN A 58 -8.15 -11.74 8.36
C GLN A 58 -7.86 -11.50 6.87
N VAL A 59 -7.81 -12.57 6.08
CA VAL A 59 -7.86 -12.49 4.62
C VAL A 59 -9.31 -12.56 4.16
N ILE A 60 -9.72 -11.63 3.29
CA ILE A 60 -11.05 -11.55 2.70
C ILE A 60 -10.92 -11.97 1.23
N GLU A 61 -10.96 -13.28 1.01
CA GLU A 61 -10.68 -13.91 -0.29
C GLU A 61 -11.63 -13.42 -1.39
N GLU A 62 -12.92 -13.23 -1.08
CA GLU A 62 -13.93 -12.84 -2.07
C GLU A 62 -13.71 -11.44 -2.65
N ARG A 63 -12.85 -10.63 -2.01
CA ARG A 63 -12.58 -9.24 -2.41
C ARG A 63 -11.11 -8.99 -2.76
N ASP A 64 -10.26 -10.00 -2.65
CA ASP A 64 -8.80 -9.85 -2.73
C ASP A 64 -8.31 -8.68 -1.83
N ARG A 65 -8.71 -8.76 -0.56
CA ARG A 65 -8.37 -7.76 0.47
C ARG A 65 -7.83 -8.45 1.71
N CYS A 66 -6.93 -7.78 2.42
CA CYS A 66 -6.54 -8.13 3.77
C CYS A 66 -7.14 -7.12 4.76
N TRP A 67 -7.77 -7.62 5.81
CA TRP A 67 -7.99 -6.88 7.04
C TRP A 67 -6.72 -6.96 7.87
N VAL A 68 -6.05 -5.83 8.06
CA VAL A 68 -4.77 -5.72 8.78
C VAL A 68 -4.87 -4.75 9.95
N ARG A 69 -4.15 -5.06 11.02
CA ARG A 69 -3.98 -4.20 12.19
C ARG A 69 -2.63 -3.48 12.13
N PRO A 70 -2.61 -2.14 12.01
CA PRO A 70 -1.38 -1.36 12.07
C PRO A 70 -0.59 -1.59 13.37
N ARG A 71 0.72 -1.84 13.25
CA ARG A 71 1.62 -2.01 14.42
C ARG A 71 2.72 -0.95 14.44
N TRP A 72 3.31 -0.65 13.28
CA TRP A 72 4.32 0.41 13.15
C TRP A 72 4.16 1.14 11.84
N LEU A 73 4.31 2.46 11.89
CA LEU A 73 4.45 3.30 10.71
C LEU A 73 5.87 3.85 10.69
N VAL A 74 6.60 3.58 9.60
CA VAL A 74 7.90 4.17 9.34
C VAL A 74 7.72 5.25 8.29
N VAL A 75 8.15 6.47 8.59
CA VAL A 75 8.14 7.59 7.65
C VAL A 75 9.57 8.09 7.54
N GLU A 76 10.17 7.91 6.36
CA GLU A 76 11.61 8.09 6.14
C GLU A 76 12.40 7.18 7.08
N GLU A 77 13.03 7.73 8.11
CA GLU A 77 13.79 6.99 9.13
C GLU A 77 13.09 6.99 10.51
N MET A 78 11.95 7.66 10.61
CA MET A 78 11.24 7.85 11.87
C MET A 78 10.22 6.75 12.10
N VAL A 79 10.36 6.02 13.21
CA VAL A 79 9.42 4.96 13.59
C VAL A 79 8.38 5.44 14.58
N TYR A 80 7.12 5.16 14.27
CA TYR A 80 5.96 5.39 15.12
C TYR A 80 5.32 4.06 15.48
N ALA A 81 5.48 3.63 16.73
CA ALA A 81 4.72 2.52 17.29
C ALA A 81 3.25 2.91 17.43
N LEU A 82 2.36 2.01 17.02
CA LEU A 82 0.91 2.21 17.04
C LEU A 82 0.28 1.34 18.13
N ASP A 83 -0.63 1.95 18.89
CA ASP A 83 -1.46 1.25 19.87
C ASP A 83 -2.77 0.73 19.23
N ASP A 84 -3.59 0.07 20.03
CA ASP A 84 -4.90 -0.48 19.67
C ASP A 84 -5.95 0.57 19.26
N ARG A 85 -5.65 1.86 19.41
CA ARG A 85 -6.52 2.97 18.98
C ARG A 85 -6.30 3.32 17.51
N ALA A 86 -5.25 2.81 16.87
CA ALA A 86 -5.11 2.92 15.43
C ALA A 86 -6.20 2.06 14.77
N PRO A 87 -6.98 2.60 13.82
CA PRO A 87 -8.00 1.81 13.16
C PRO A 87 -7.36 0.74 12.29
N ASP A 88 -7.94 -0.45 12.32
CA ASP A 88 -7.57 -1.49 11.37
C ASP A 88 -7.92 -1.04 9.93
N LEU A 89 -7.22 -1.59 8.95
CA LEU A 89 -7.39 -1.28 7.53
C LEU A 89 -7.89 -2.50 6.77
N VAL A 90 -8.75 -2.27 5.78
CA VAL A 90 -9.07 -3.25 4.74
C VAL A 90 -8.47 -2.75 3.44
N TRP A 91 -7.53 -3.50 2.87
CA TRP A 91 -6.68 -3.02 1.76
C TRP A 91 -6.36 -4.14 0.75
N PRO A 92 -6.16 -3.83 -0.56
CA PRO A 92 -5.76 -4.83 -1.56
C PRO A 92 -4.63 -5.74 -1.11
N SER A 93 -4.82 -7.06 -1.20
CA SER A 93 -3.82 -8.03 -0.75
C SER A 93 -2.53 -7.93 -1.57
N GLN A 94 -2.67 -7.67 -2.87
CA GLN A 94 -1.56 -7.49 -3.82
C GLN A 94 -0.59 -6.33 -3.49
N ASP A 95 -1.04 -5.35 -2.68
CA ASP A 95 -0.18 -4.22 -2.30
C ASP A 95 0.73 -4.57 -1.11
N PHE A 96 0.47 -5.69 -0.43
CA PHE A 96 1.28 -6.16 0.68
C PHE A 96 2.36 -7.13 0.22
N ARG A 97 3.46 -7.09 0.96
CA ARG A 97 4.44 -8.19 1.01
C ARG A 97 4.56 -8.71 2.43
N HIS A 98 5.06 -9.94 2.60
CA HIS A 98 5.48 -10.40 3.92
C HIS A 98 6.55 -9.47 4.49
N ALA A 99 6.40 -9.12 5.77
CA ALA A 99 7.43 -8.39 6.49
C ALA A 99 8.50 -9.40 6.95
N LEU A 100 9.77 -9.09 6.71
CA LEU A 100 10.87 -9.96 7.13
C LEU A 100 11.15 -9.78 8.63
N ASP A 101 11.60 -10.83 9.30
CA ASP A 101 12.00 -10.74 10.71
C ASP A 101 13.09 -9.67 10.92
N THR A 102 14.00 -9.52 9.97
CA THR A 102 15.05 -8.49 9.99
C THR A 102 14.52 -7.06 9.93
N GLU A 103 13.33 -6.87 9.39
CA GLU A 103 12.65 -5.57 9.31
C GLU A 103 11.80 -5.33 10.56
N VAL A 104 11.15 -6.37 11.09
CA VAL A 104 10.21 -6.26 12.22
C VAL A 104 10.91 -6.26 13.57
N LEU A 105 11.92 -7.13 13.77
CA LEU A 105 12.60 -7.28 15.08
C LEU A 105 13.14 -5.95 15.63
N PRO A 106 13.75 -5.05 14.83
CA PRO A 106 14.18 -3.75 15.32
C PRO A 106 13.02 -2.87 15.82
N LEU A 107 11.84 -2.99 15.21
CA LEU A 107 10.66 -2.18 15.55
C LEU A 107 10.01 -2.60 16.87
N VAL A 108 10.16 -3.87 17.27
CA VAL A 108 9.64 -4.37 18.55
C VAL A 108 10.27 -3.64 19.74
N GLY A 109 11.50 -3.16 19.60
CA GLY A 109 12.17 -2.35 20.62
C GLY A 109 11.69 -0.90 20.71
N GLU A 110 10.86 -0.42 19.77
CA GLU A 110 10.42 0.98 19.76
C GLU A 110 9.47 1.29 20.93
N PRO A 111 9.74 2.37 21.69
CA PRO A 111 8.93 2.69 22.85
C PRO A 111 7.53 3.15 22.44
N LEU A 112 6.50 2.44 22.91
CA LEU A 112 5.12 2.86 22.79
C LEU A 112 4.79 3.90 23.86
N THR A 113 4.99 5.18 23.53
CA THR A 113 4.56 6.30 24.37
C THR A 113 3.25 6.89 23.86
N PRO A 114 2.39 7.47 24.72
CA PRO A 114 1.13 8.09 24.28
C PRO A 114 1.34 9.16 23.19
N THR A 115 2.43 9.93 23.28
CA THR A 115 2.77 10.97 22.30
C THR A 115 3.18 10.37 20.95
N LYS A 116 4.09 9.38 20.93
CA LYS A 116 4.48 8.71 19.67
C LYS A 116 3.29 8.00 19.03
N ALA A 117 2.45 7.33 19.82
CA ALA A 117 1.26 6.66 19.32
C ALA A 117 0.25 7.65 18.71
N ALA A 118 0.01 8.78 19.37
CA ALA A 118 -0.85 9.84 18.83
C ALA A 118 -0.32 10.43 17.53
N GLN A 119 0.99 10.71 17.45
CA GLN A 119 1.65 11.18 16.23
C GLN A 119 1.56 10.13 15.12
N GLY A 120 1.82 8.86 15.44
CA GLY A 120 1.72 7.74 14.51
C GLY A 120 0.32 7.60 13.93
N ARG A 121 -0.72 7.64 14.77
CA ARG A 121 -2.12 7.59 14.31
C ARG A 121 -2.47 8.78 13.40
N TYR A 122 -2.03 9.98 13.76
CA TYR A 122 -2.25 11.16 12.91
C TYR A 122 -1.58 10.99 11.54
N LYS A 123 -0.31 10.56 11.52
CA LYS A 123 0.44 10.32 10.28
C LYS A 123 -0.19 9.21 9.42
N LEU A 124 -0.60 8.11 10.04
CA LEU A 124 -1.31 7.03 9.37
C LEU A 124 -2.59 7.53 8.69
N GLN A 125 -3.39 8.33 9.41
CA GLN A 125 -4.62 8.91 8.86
C GLN A 125 -4.35 9.84 7.67
N GLN A 126 -3.32 10.68 7.74
CA GLN A 126 -2.93 11.55 6.62
C GLN A 126 -2.50 10.73 5.41
N TRP A 127 -1.65 9.71 5.62
CA TRP A 127 -1.14 8.87 4.55
C TRP A 127 -2.25 8.07 3.86
N VAL A 128 -3.14 7.41 4.62
CA VAL A 128 -4.28 6.67 4.07
C VAL A 128 -5.23 7.58 3.29
N ARG A 129 -5.42 8.84 3.72
CA ARG A 129 -6.23 9.82 2.99
C ARG A 129 -5.57 10.21 1.66
N GLY A 130 -4.26 10.42 1.65
CA GLY A 130 -3.50 10.73 0.44
C GLY A 130 -3.60 9.61 -0.59
N LEU A 131 -3.41 8.35 -0.17
CA LEU A 131 -3.51 7.18 -1.05
C LEU A 131 -4.90 7.03 -1.70
N ARG A 132 -5.96 7.41 -1.00
CA ARG A 132 -7.33 7.34 -1.55
C ARG A 132 -7.54 8.37 -2.65
N GLN A 133 -7.05 9.60 -2.46
CA GLN A 133 -7.17 10.67 -3.45
C GLN A 133 -6.45 10.30 -4.76
N THR A 134 -5.27 9.69 -4.67
CA THR A 134 -4.53 9.25 -5.86
C THR A 134 -5.22 8.11 -6.62
N ILE A 135 -6.03 7.28 -5.95
CA ILE A 135 -6.78 6.19 -6.59
C ILE A 135 -8.05 6.74 -7.27
N ASP A 136 -8.66 7.79 -6.72
CA ASP A 136 -9.88 8.39 -7.27
C ASP A 136 -9.59 9.34 -8.46
N ASP A 137 -8.34 9.79 -8.63
CA ASP A 137 -7.90 10.68 -9.71
C ASP A 137 -7.36 9.95 -10.97
N GLU A 138 -7.32 8.61 -10.97
CA GLU A 138 -7.00 7.74 -12.14
C GLU A 138 -8.25 7.12 -12.80
#